data_AF-A0A8X8X4X8-F1
#
_entry.id   AF-A0A8X8X4X8-F1
#
_cell.length_a   1.000
_cell.length_b   1.000
_cell.length_c   1.000
_cell.angle_alpha   90.00
_cell.angle_beta   90.00
_cell.angle_gamma   90.00
#
_symmetry.space_group_name_H-M   'P 1'
#
loop_
_entity.id
_entity.type
_entity.pdbx_description
1 polymer ?
#
loop_
_entity_poly.entity_id
_entity_poly.type
_entity_poly.pdbx_seq_one_letter_code
_entity_poly.pdbx_strand_id
1 'polypeptide(L)'
;MRRRGGDYRWPARRKFPNALWLSLCGFVILLFVLVLRRVNHRPTSRSVYTKRSPTHERFTDGLNITDEMLSPDSLTRQLNDQISLAKGFLVIAKESNNLQFAWELSAQIRNSQILVSNAALRRTLLTISESGTAVRDMALMLFQAQQLHYDSAAMIMRLKAKIQGFEQQMSSTNEKSSKYGQIVAEEVPKSLFCLGVRLTGEWFRNAYLQRKLKENRQTALKLNDNSLYHFCVFSNNILATSVVVNSTSLNSKNPEEIFLHLVTDEVNYEAMKAWFTMNTFGGVTVNVQKIEDFSWLNASYIPVLKQLQDSETQRYYFSDSGGDNRTPIKFRNPKYLSMLNRLRFYIPEVFPSLKKVETCMETFHRYQKYLNYSHPLIREHFDPAFEPFIDPHLIEKGAVLHFNGNSNPWLKIRMEKYKLLWDRYVDYSHPLMLQCNVR
;
A
#
# COMPACT_ATOMS: atom_id res chain seq x y z
N MET A 1 -9.04 -43.29 -63.48
CA MET A 1 -10.44 -42.97 -63.84
C MET A 1 -11.25 -42.80 -62.57
N ARG A 2 -11.41 -41.55 -62.08
CA ARG A 2 -12.68 -40.78 -62.02
C ARG A 2 -13.85 -41.47 -61.30
N ARG A 3 -14.06 -41.11 -60.02
CA ARG A 3 -15.39 -40.95 -59.41
C ARG A 3 -15.49 -39.54 -58.82
N ARG A 4 -16.14 -38.62 -59.55
CA ARG A 4 -16.85 -37.43 -59.04
C ARG A 4 -18.31 -37.90 -58.85
N GLY A 5 -19.14 -37.43 -57.92
CA GLY A 5 -19.07 -36.43 -56.85
C GLY A 5 -20.54 -36.31 -56.40
N GLY A 6 -20.83 -36.60 -55.14
CA GLY A 6 -22.21 -36.65 -54.62
C GLY A 6 -22.75 -35.26 -54.31
N ASP A 7 -23.96 -34.98 -54.80
CA ASP A 7 -24.71 -33.74 -54.56
C ASP A 7 -25.07 -33.57 -53.08
N TYR A 8 -24.57 -32.50 -52.47
CA TYR A 8 -25.01 -32.02 -51.16
C TYR A 8 -26.28 -31.17 -51.32
N ARG A 9 -27.43 -31.71 -50.92
CA ARG A 9 -28.66 -30.93 -50.67
C ARG A 9 -28.51 -30.13 -49.38
N TRP A 10 -28.53 -28.80 -49.48
CA TRP A 10 -28.62 -27.89 -48.32
C TRP A 10 -30.04 -27.86 -47.73
N PRO A 11 -30.23 -27.89 -46.40
CA PRO A 11 -31.53 -27.71 -45.78
C PRO A 11 -31.93 -26.22 -45.70
N ALA A 12 -33.24 -26.00 -45.82
CA ALA A 12 -33.90 -24.70 -45.90
C ALA A 12 -33.66 -23.79 -44.69
N ARG A 13 -33.28 -22.53 -44.96
CA ARG A 13 -33.26 -21.44 -43.97
C ARG A 13 -34.69 -21.11 -43.52
N ARG A 14 -35.02 -21.38 -42.26
CA ARG A 14 -36.20 -20.82 -41.59
C ARG A 14 -36.02 -19.31 -41.48
N LYS A 15 -36.87 -18.55 -42.18
CA LYS A 15 -37.00 -17.10 -42.01
C LYS A 15 -37.61 -16.83 -40.63
N PHE A 16 -36.79 -16.37 -39.69
CA PHE A 16 -37.29 -15.79 -38.45
C PHE A 16 -37.93 -14.43 -38.76
N PRO A 17 -39.11 -14.11 -38.21
CA PRO A 17 -39.81 -12.88 -38.53
C PRO A 17 -39.02 -11.67 -38.02
N ASN A 18 -38.87 -10.65 -38.89
CA ASN A 18 -38.13 -9.40 -38.61
C ASN A 18 -38.54 -8.70 -37.29
N ALA A 19 -39.76 -8.95 -36.80
CA ALA A 19 -40.25 -8.45 -35.52
C ALA A 19 -39.42 -8.94 -34.31
N LEU A 20 -38.90 -10.16 -34.36
CA LEU A 20 -38.08 -10.74 -33.29
C LEU A 20 -36.69 -10.11 -33.24
N TRP A 21 -36.14 -9.78 -34.42
CA TRP A 21 -34.86 -9.08 -34.53
C TRP A 21 -34.96 -7.62 -34.11
N LEU A 22 -36.06 -6.93 -34.45
CA LEU A 22 -36.35 -5.58 -33.97
C LEU A 22 -36.57 -5.53 -32.46
N SER A 23 -37.25 -6.52 -31.89
CA SER A 23 -37.41 -6.68 -30.44
C SER A 23 -36.07 -6.87 -29.73
N LEU A 24 -35.20 -7.75 -30.25
CA LEU A 24 -33.87 -7.98 -29.68
C LEU A 24 -32.98 -6.74 -29.79
N CYS A 25 -32.99 -6.05 -30.93
CA CYS A 25 -32.24 -4.80 -31.10
C CYS A 25 -32.74 -3.71 -30.15
N GLY A 26 -34.06 -3.58 -29.98
CA GLY A 26 -34.65 -2.65 -29.01
C GLY A 26 -34.21 -2.96 -27.58
N PHE A 27 -34.14 -4.24 -27.21
CA PHE A 27 -33.70 -4.66 -25.88
C PHE A 27 -32.21 -4.38 -25.63
N VAL A 28 -31.37 -4.60 -26.66
CA VAL A 28 -29.92 -4.29 -26.60
C VAL A 28 -29.68 -2.78 -26.50
N ILE A 29 -30.44 -1.97 -27.23
CA ILE A 29 -30.36 -0.50 -27.14
C ILE A 29 -30.82 -0.03 -25.76
N LEU A 30 -31.90 -0.60 -25.22
CA LEU A 30 -32.38 -0.27 -23.87
C LEU A 30 -31.34 -0.63 -22.80
N LEU A 31 -30.71 -1.80 -22.92
CA LEU A 31 -29.59 -2.23 -22.05
C LEU A 31 -28.40 -1.29 -22.17
N PHE A 32 -28.04 -0.89 -23.40
CA PHE A 32 -26.93 0.04 -23.64
C PHE A 32 -27.21 1.43 -23.05
N VAL A 33 -28.45 1.93 -23.15
CA VAL A 33 -28.89 3.17 -22.50
C VAL A 33 -28.86 3.04 -20.98
N LEU A 34 -29.29 1.91 -20.41
CA LEU A 34 -29.24 1.66 -18.97
C LEU A 34 -27.80 1.58 -18.44
N VAL A 35 -26.89 0.97 -19.21
CA VAL A 35 -25.46 0.89 -18.87
C VAL A 35 -24.81 2.27 -18.97
N LEU A 36 -25.08 3.05 -20.02
CA LEU A 36 -24.61 4.43 -20.12
C LEU A 36 -25.16 5.32 -19.00
N ARG A 37 -26.41 5.09 -18.57
CA ARG A 37 -27.01 5.80 -17.42
C ARG A 37 -26.36 5.42 -16.10
N ARG A 38 -25.90 4.17 -15.94
CA ARG A 38 -25.08 3.74 -14.78
C ARG A 38 -23.66 4.31 -14.82
N VAL A 39 -23.03 4.39 -16.00
CA VAL A 39 -21.65 4.89 -16.15
C VAL A 39 -21.57 6.41 -15.96
N ASN A 40 -22.62 7.17 -16.32
CA ASN A 40 -22.69 8.61 -16.04
C ASN A 40 -23.03 8.95 -14.58
N HIS A 41 -23.40 7.97 -13.75
CA HIS A 41 -23.38 8.14 -12.29
C HIS A 41 -21.96 7.90 -11.76
N ARG A 42 -21.05 8.84 -12.03
CA ARG A 42 -19.98 9.11 -11.07
C ARG A 42 -20.65 9.53 -9.75
N PRO A 43 -20.20 9.05 -8.58
CA PRO A 43 -20.65 9.59 -7.31
C PRO A 43 -20.10 11.01 -7.21
N THR A 44 -20.89 11.97 -7.67
CA THR A 44 -20.84 13.31 -7.08
C THR A 44 -21.10 13.09 -5.60
N SER A 45 -20.22 13.61 -4.74
CA SER A 45 -20.49 13.68 -3.30
C SER A 45 -21.69 14.60 -3.09
N ARG A 46 -22.89 14.09 -3.35
CA ARG A 46 -24.11 14.66 -2.83
C ARG A 46 -24.02 14.44 -1.33
N SER A 47 -23.97 15.55 -0.60
CA SER A 47 -24.24 15.54 0.82
C SER A 47 -25.50 14.71 1.05
N VAL A 48 -25.47 13.86 2.07
CA VAL A 48 -26.65 13.17 2.57
C VAL A 48 -27.50 14.23 3.29
N TYR A 49 -28.12 15.12 2.51
CA TYR A 49 -29.35 15.77 2.92
C TYR A 49 -30.47 14.99 2.24
N THR A 50 -30.81 13.87 2.88
CA THR A 50 -32.10 13.22 2.72
C THR A 50 -33.15 14.29 2.92
N LYS A 51 -33.89 14.61 1.85
CA LYS A 51 -35.14 15.36 1.92
C LYS A 51 -36.14 14.47 2.65
N ARG A 52 -36.06 14.43 3.99
CA ARG A 52 -37.13 13.86 4.83
C ARG A 52 -38.39 14.63 4.47
N SER A 53 -39.40 13.92 4.00
CA SER A 53 -40.77 14.39 4.12
C SER A 53 -41.00 14.80 5.58
N PRO A 54 -41.73 15.89 5.87
CA PRO A 54 -42.02 16.29 7.24
C PRO A 54 -43.09 15.32 7.78
N THR A 55 -42.68 14.10 8.08
CA THR A 55 -43.35 13.34 9.11
C THR A 55 -43.01 14.10 10.39
N HIS A 56 -44.00 14.82 10.90
CA HIS A 56 -43.95 15.56 12.16
C HIS A 56 -43.65 14.56 13.29
N GLU A 57 -42.39 14.14 13.42
CA GLU A 57 -41.88 13.61 14.68
C GLU A 57 -42.03 14.77 15.64
N ARG A 58 -43.02 14.69 16.54
CA ARG A 58 -43.19 15.60 17.68
C ARG A 58 -41.96 15.47 18.58
N PHE A 59 -40.85 16.09 18.17
CA PHE A 59 -39.85 16.58 19.09
C PHE A 59 -40.53 17.71 19.86
N THR A 60 -41.02 17.36 21.05
CA THR A 60 -41.44 18.24 22.15
C THR A 60 -42.35 19.42 21.74
N ASP A 61 -43.60 19.43 22.18
CA ASP A 61 -44.42 20.66 22.22
C ASP A 61 -43.72 21.71 23.12
N GLY A 62 -42.83 22.49 22.51
CA GLY A 62 -41.91 23.47 23.07
C GLY A 62 -41.20 24.16 21.90
N LEU A 63 -40.71 25.40 22.12
CA LEU A 63 -40.15 26.29 21.10
C LEU A 63 -39.49 25.57 19.91
N ASN A 64 -39.97 25.83 18.69
CA ASN A 64 -39.36 25.30 17.48
C ASN A 64 -38.01 26.00 17.23
N ILE A 65 -36.94 25.41 17.75
CA ILE A 65 -35.56 25.94 17.67
C ILE A 65 -35.16 26.25 16.22
N THR A 66 -35.63 25.45 15.26
CA THR A 66 -35.38 25.66 13.85
C THR A 66 -36.02 26.94 13.31
N ASP A 67 -37.22 27.30 13.75
CA ASP A 67 -37.88 28.55 13.35
C ASP A 67 -37.22 29.76 14.01
N GLU A 68 -36.77 29.61 15.26
CA GLU A 68 -36.04 30.64 16.01
C GLU A 68 -34.68 30.97 15.37
N MET A 69 -33.96 29.95 14.86
CA MET A 69 -32.71 30.15 14.11
C MET A 69 -32.92 30.83 12.75
N LEU A 70 -34.11 30.69 12.15
CA LEU A 70 -34.46 31.33 10.89
C LEU A 70 -35.01 32.75 11.08
N SER A 71 -35.59 33.03 12.24
CA SER A 71 -36.13 34.34 12.59
C SER A 71 -35.02 35.40 12.68
N PRO A 72 -35.14 36.55 11.97
CA PRO A 72 -34.20 37.66 12.10
C PRO A 72 -34.38 38.44 13.42
N ASP A 73 -35.58 38.38 14.02
CA ASP A 73 -35.93 39.12 15.24
C ASP A 73 -35.65 38.34 16.53
N SER A 74 -35.10 37.12 16.39
CA SER A 74 -34.73 36.29 17.53
C SER A 74 -33.53 36.86 18.29
N LEU A 75 -33.77 37.27 19.54
CA LEU A 75 -32.73 37.67 20.49
C LEU A 75 -31.81 36.49 20.84
N THR A 76 -32.37 35.28 20.89
CA THR A 76 -31.61 34.05 21.14
C THR A 76 -30.57 33.80 20.05
N ARG A 77 -30.98 33.95 18.79
CA ARG A 77 -30.09 33.86 17.62
C ARG A 77 -29.05 34.98 17.65
N GLN A 78 -29.48 36.23 17.84
CA GLN A 78 -28.57 37.38 17.90
C GLN A 78 -27.47 37.19 18.95
N LEU A 79 -27.84 36.74 20.16
CA LEU A 79 -26.89 36.54 21.24
C LEU A 79 -25.95 35.35 20.95
N ASN A 80 -26.44 34.27 20.33
CA ASN A 80 -25.61 33.15 19.89
C ASN A 80 -24.61 33.55 18.79
N ASP A 81 -25.02 34.39 17.84
CA ASP A 81 -24.15 34.91 16.79
C ASP A 81 -23.06 35.81 17.39
N GLN A 82 -23.44 36.70 18.32
CA GLN A 82 -22.48 37.54 19.05
C GLN A 82 -21.49 36.71 19.89
N ILE A 83 -21.96 35.67 20.59
CA ILE A 83 -21.10 34.74 21.34
C ILE A 83 -20.11 34.04 20.41
N SER A 84 -20.57 33.61 19.23
CA SER A 84 -19.73 32.92 18.26
C SER A 84 -18.62 33.83 17.73
N LEU A 85 -18.96 35.08 17.41
CA LEU A 85 -17.98 36.09 17.01
C LEU A 85 -16.99 36.43 18.15
N ALA A 86 -17.51 36.63 19.36
CA ALA A 86 -16.72 36.93 20.55
C ALA A 86 -15.70 35.83 20.88
N LYS A 87 -16.06 34.55 20.70
CA LYS A 87 -15.12 33.43 20.85
C LYS A 87 -13.97 33.51 19.86
N GLY A 88 -14.23 33.95 18.63
CA GLY A 88 -13.18 34.19 17.65
C GLY A 88 -12.23 35.32 18.08
N PHE A 89 -12.76 36.45 18.54
CA PHE A 89 -11.95 37.57 19.04
C PHE A 89 -11.18 37.23 20.31
N LEU A 90 -11.74 36.38 21.18
CA LEU A 90 -11.05 35.89 22.37
C LEU A 90 -9.75 35.15 22.03
N VAL A 91 -9.75 34.34 20.97
CA VAL A 91 -8.53 33.64 20.51
C VAL A 91 -7.50 34.66 20.02
N ILE A 92 -7.94 35.66 19.25
CA ILE A 92 -7.07 36.74 18.74
C ILE A 92 -6.43 37.52 19.89
N ALA A 93 -7.24 37.91 20.89
CA ALA A 93 -6.82 38.68 22.05
C ALA A 93 -5.74 37.95 22.87
N LYS A 94 -5.92 36.63 23.10
CA LYS A 94 -4.94 35.78 23.79
C LYS A 94 -3.62 35.70 23.03
N GLU A 95 -3.68 35.51 21.73
CA GLU A 95 -2.48 35.45 20.87
C GLU A 95 -1.76 36.80 20.75
N SER A 96 -2.49 37.92 20.79
CA SER A 96 -1.89 39.27 20.84
C SER A 96 -1.44 39.68 22.24
N ASN A 97 -1.45 38.76 23.22
CA ASN A 97 -1.08 39.00 24.60
C ASN A 97 -1.92 40.09 25.33
N ASN A 98 -3.14 40.35 24.85
CA ASN A 98 -4.08 41.24 25.53
C ASN A 98 -4.95 40.43 26.49
N LEU A 99 -4.30 39.99 27.58
CA LEU A 99 -4.91 39.08 28.55
C LEU A 99 -6.06 39.72 29.34
N GLN A 100 -6.00 41.04 29.58
CA GLN A 100 -7.04 41.78 30.27
C GLN A 100 -8.35 41.77 29.48
N PHE A 101 -8.30 42.20 28.21
CA PHE A 101 -9.47 42.16 27.33
C PHE A 101 -9.97 40.74 27.10
N ALA A 102 -9.05 39.76 26.97
CA ALA A 102 -9.42 38.35 26.84
C ALA A 102 -10.18 37.83 28.08
N TRP A 103 -9.81 38.27 29.28
CA TRP A 103 -10.49 37.90 30.52
C TRP A 103 -11.88 38.52 30.59
N GLU A 104 -12.00 39.83 30.34
CA GLU A 104 -13.28 40.56 30.33
C GLU A 104 -14.24 39.99 29.28
N LEU A 105 -13.76 39.74 28.06
CA LEU A 105 -14.55 39.15 26.99
C LEU A 105 -14.97 37.71 27.32
N SER A 106 -14.09 36.93 27.96
CA SER A 106 -14.43 35.58 28.41
C SER A 106 -15.48 35.57 29.51
N ALA A 107 -15.48 36.56 30.41
CA ALA A 107 -16.51 36.70 31.43
C ALA A 107 -17.86 37.05 30.78
N GLN A 108 -17.87 37.99 29.83
CA GLN A 108 -19.10 38.37 29.11
C GLN A 108 -19.68 37.22 28.27
N ILE A 109 -18.82 36.45 27.59
CA ILE A 109 -19.25 35.22 26.88
C ILE A 109 -19.95 34.25 27.84
N ARG A 110 -19.39 34.02 29.03
CA ARG A 110 -19.99 33.11 30.02
C ARG A 110 -21.35 33.63 30.51
N ASN A 111 -21.45 34.92 30.82
CA ASN A 111 -22.70 35.55 31.24
C ASN A 111 -23.81 35.38 30.18
N SER A 112 -23.50 35.68 28.92
CA SER A 112 -24.44 35.51 27.81
C SER A 112 -24.79 34.04 27.54
N GLN A 113 -23.83 33.11 27.66
CA GLN A 113 -24.08 31.68 27.52
C GLN A 113 -25.01 31.13 28.62
N ILE A 114 -24.87 31.61 29.86
CA ILE A 114 -25.76 31.24 30.96
C ILE A 114 -27.20 31.69 30.68
N LEU A 115 -27.40 32.91 30.15
CA LEU A 115 -28.73 33.41 29.79
C LEU A 115 -29.39 32.56 28.70
N VAL A 116 -28.65 32.26 27.62
CA VAL A 116 -29.15 31.37 26.55
C VAL A 116 -29.46 29.97 27.09
N SER A 117 -28.60 29.43 27.95
CA SER A 117 -28.81 28.11 28.56
C SER A 117 -30.05 28.09 29.48
N ASN A 118 -30.27 29.14 30.27
CA ASN A 118 -31.43 29.25 31.16
C ASN A 118 -32.75 29.35 30.37
N ALA A 119 -32.74 30.10 29.26
CA ALA A 119 -33.89 30.19 28.37
C ALA A 119 -34.20 28.83 27.70
N ALA A 120 -33.16 28.10 27.27
CA ALA A 120 -33.30 26.76 26.72
C ALA A 120 -33.86 25.76 27.74
N LEU A 121 -33.42 25.83 29.01
CA LEU A 121 -33.96 25.01 30.11
C LEU A 121 -35.43 25.30 30.40
N ARG A 122 -35.83 26.58 30.34
CA ARG A 122 -37.22 27.03 30.55
C ARG A 122 -38.13 26.78 29.33
N ARG A 123 -37.55 26.51 28.15
CA ARG A 123 -38.26 26.42 26.86
C ARG A 123 -39.07 27.67 26.54
N THR A 124 -38.56 28.84 26.91
CA THR A 124 -39.19 30.14 26.65
C THR A 124 -38.26 31.03 25.83
N LEU A 125 -38.84 31.94 25.03
CA LEU A 125 -38.08 32.97 24.32
C LEU A 125 -37.36 33.89 25.31
N LEU A 126 -36.15 34.31 24.94
CA LEU A 126 -35.47 35.41 25.64
C LEU A 126 -36.24 36.71 25.41
N THR A 127 -36.57 37.41 26.50
CA THR A 127 -37.21 38.72 26.41
C THR A 127 -36.18 39.83 26.43
N ILE A 128 -36.54 40.98 25.85
CA ILE A 128 -35.70 42.19 25.83
C ILE A 128 -35.29 42.62 27.24
N SER A 129 -36.17 42.45 28.25
CA SER A 129 -35.88 42.83 29.63
C SER A 129 -34.85 41.91 30.30
N GLU A 130 -34.79 40.64 29.93
CA GLU A 130 -33.84 39.67 30.47
C GLU A 130 -32.47 39.74 29.79
N SER A 131 -32.43 40.01 28.47
CA SER A 131 -31.19 39.97 27.68
C SER A 131 -30.63 41.34 27.29
N GLY A 132 -31.38 42.43 27.49
CA GLY A 132 -31.02 43.76 26.98
C GLY A 132 -29.67 44.29 27.46
N THR A 133 -29.32 44.04 28.72
CA THR A 133 -28.01 44.41 29.28
C THR A 133 -26.91 43.55 28.68
N ALA A 134 -27.07 42.23 28.64
CA ALA A 134 -26.08 41.31 28.09
C ALA A 134 -25.81 41.53 26.60
N VAL A 135 -26.85 41.83 25.80
CA VAL A 135 -26.72 42.16 24.37
C VAL A 135 -25.97 43.49 24.19
N ARG A 136 -26.29 44.51 25.01
CA ARG A 136 -25.60 45.81 24.97
C ARG A 136 -24.13 45.69 25.36
N ASP A 137 -23.83 45.00 26.46
CA ASP A 137 -22.47 44.83 26.96
C ASP A 137 -21.63 43.98 26.00
N MET A 138 -22.22 42.93 25.40
CA MET A 138 -21.56 42.14 24.36
C MET A 138 -21.28 42.99 23.11
N ALA A 139 -22.23 43.84 22.68
CA ALA A 139 -22.03 44.74 21.55
C ALA A 139 -20.89 45.75 21.81
N LEU A 140 -20.79 46.30 23.02
CA LEU A 140 -19.69 47.19 23.42
C LEU A 140 -18.34 46.47 23.36
N MET A 141 -18.26 45.25 23.88
CA MET A 141 -17.04 44.44 23.84
C MET A 141 -16.63 44.06 22.40
N LEU A 142 -17.60 43.74 21.54
CA LEU A 142 -17.35 43.45 20.12
C LEU A 142 -16.88 44.69 19.36
N PHE A 143 -17.44 45.86 19.66
CA PHE A 143 -17.01 47.13 19.08
C PHE A 143 -15.58 47.49 19.53
N GLN A 144 -15.26 47.31 20.81
CA GLN A 144 -13.90 47.47 21.32
C GLN A 144 -12.92 46.49 20.65
N ALA A 145 -13.32 45.24 20.42
CA ALA A 145 -12.53 44.28 19.67
C ALA A 145 -12.23 44.77 18.24
N GLN A 146 -13.22 45.34 17.55
CA GLN A 146 -13.03 45.91 16.21
C GLN A 146 -12.05 47.10 16.22
N GLN A 147 -12.07 47.96 17.24
CA GLN A 147 -11.10 49.04 17.39
C GLN A 147 -9.67 48.53 17.63
N LEU A 148 -9.54 47.38 18.30
CA LEU A 148 -8.27 46.67 18.45
C LEU A 148 -7.87 45.90 17.17
N HIS A 149 -8.58 46.09 16.07
CA HIS A 149 -8.41 45.38 14.80
C HIS A 149 -8.56 43.86 14.92
N TYR A 150 -9.35 43.40 15.90
CA TYR A 150 -9.80 42.01 15.96
C TYR A 150 -11.04 41.92 15.07
N ASP A 151 -10.83 41.68 13.79
CA ASP A 151 -11.90 41.55 12.80
C ASP A 151 -11.89 40.17 12.11
N SER A 152 -12.88 39.93 11.25
CA SER A 152 -12.99 38.67 10.51
C SER A 152 -11.81 38.45 9.56
N ALA A 153 -11.22 39.51 9.00
CA ALA A 153 -10.05 39.43 8.13
C ALA A 153 -8.81 38.95 8.91
N ALA A 154 -8.57 39.50 10.10
CA ALA A 154 -7.52 39.06 11.01
C ALA A 154 -7.72 37.60 11.44
N MET A 155 -8.95 37.18 11.70
CA MET A 155 -9.27 35.79 12.03
C MET A 155 -8.94 34.85 10.85
N ILE A 156 -9.35 35.21 9.63
CA ILE A 156 -9.09 34.42 8.43
C ILE A 156 -7.59 34.32 8.15
N MET A 157 -6.86 35.43 8.26
CA MET A 157 -5.40 35.45 8.04
C MET A 157 -4.67 34.56 9.07
N ARG A 158 -5.06 34.62 10.34
CA ARG A 158 -4.46 33.77 11.38
C ARG A 158 -4.81 32.29 11.19
N LEU A 159 -6.05 31.98 10.83
CA LEU A 159 -6.46 30.61 10.52
C LEU A 159 -5.67 30.06 9.33
N LYS A 160 -5.50 30.86 8.26
CA LYS A 160 -4.66 30.51 7.12
C LYS A 160 -3.22 30.23 7.53
N ALA A 161 -2.62 31.09 8.36
CA ALA A 161 -1.26 30.89 8.85
C ALA A 161 -1.12 29.59 9.67
N LYS A 162 -2.10 29.28 10.52
CA LYS A 162 -2.12 28.00 11.26
C LYS A 162 -2.28 26.78 10.36
N ILE A 163 -3.16 26.85 9.34
CA ILE A 163 -3.32 25.78 8.35
C ILE A 163 -1.99 25.55 7.63
N GLN A 164 -1.34 26.61 7.15
CA GLN A 164 -0.03 26.51 6.50
C GLN A 164 1.04 25.92 7.43
N GLY A 165 1.06 26.32 8.71
CA GLY A 165 1.95 25.73 9.71
C GLY A 165 1.70 24.23 9.93
N PHE A 166 0.43 23.82 10.00
CA PHE A 166 0.08 22.40 10.12
C PHE A 166 0.38 21.61 8.84
N GLU A 167 0.18 22.18 7.65
CA GLU A 167 0.56 21.57 6.38
C GLU A 167 2.08 21.31 6.31
N GLN A 168 2.90 22.28 6.74
CA GLN A 168 4.35 22.13 6.81
C GLN A 168 4.76 21.04 7.81
N GLN A 169 4.16 21.03 9.00
CA GLN A 169 4.42 19.99 10.00
C GLN A 169 4.02 18.60 9.50
N MET A 170 2.88 18.49 8.82
CA MET A 170 2.41 17.26 8.19
C MET A 170 3.40 16.78 7.12
N SER A 171 3.86 17.67 6.24
CA SER A 171 4.85 17.33 5.21
C SER A 171 6.16 16.81 5.82
N SER A 172 6.72 17.51 6.80
CA SER A 172 7.96 17.10 7.48
C SER A 172 7.79 15.76 8.21
N THR A 173 6.64 15.53 8.84
CA THR A 173 6.35 14.27 9.54
C THR A 173 6.17 13.12 8.54
N ASN A 174 5.54 13.38 7.40
CA ASN A 174 5.38 12.40 6.33
C ASN A 174 6.72 12.02 5.69
N GLU A 175 7.63 12.97 5.49
CA GLU A 175 9.01 12.70 5.04
C GLU A 175 9.76 11.77 6.01
N LYS A 176 9.70 12.08 7.32
CA LYS A 176 10.29 11.22 8.37
C LYS A 176 9.66 9.82 8.37
N SER A 177 8.33 9.74 8.30
CA SER A 177 7.61 8.46 8.22
C SER A 177 8.04 7.63 7.01
N SER A 178 8.17 8.27 5.84
CA SER A 178 8.68 7.61 4.63
C SER A 178 10.12 7.12 4.80
N LYS A 179 11.00 7.92 5.43
CA LYS A 179 12.40 7.53 5.70
C LYS A 179 12.47 6.32 6.62
N TYR A 180 11.71 6.32 7.72
CA TYR A 180 11.66 5.16 8.63
C TYR A 180 11.03 3.93 7.99
N GLY A 181 9.97 4.12 7.18
CA GLY A 181 9.36 3.03 6.43
C GLY A 181 10.35 2.35 5.47
N GLN A 182 11.25 3.12 4.85
CA GLN A 182 12.30 2.56 3.99
C GLN A 182 13.37 1.82 4.80
N ILE A 183 13.84 2.39 5.91
CA ILE A 183 14.83 1.75 6.79
C ILE A 183 14.31 0.40 7.26
N VAL A 184 13.08 0.34 7.78
CA VAL A 184 12.50 -0.93 8.26
C VAL A 184 12.29 -1.94 7.13
N ALA A 185 12.01 -1.48 5.91
CA ALA A 185 11.88 -2.35 4.74
C ALA A 185 13.22 -2.92 4.21
N GLU A 186 14.32 -2.29 4.57
CA GLU A 186 15.68 -2.66 4.17
C GLU A 186 16.42 -3.43 5.27
N GLU A 187 16.13 -3.15 6.54
CA GLU A 187 16.72 -3.84 7.66
C GLU A 187 16.32 -5.32 7.69
N VAL A 188 17.33 -6.17 7.86
CA VAL A 188 17.12 -7.59 8.15
C VAL A 188 16.76 -7.71 9.63
N PRO A 189 15.57 -8.26 9.99
CA PRO A 189 15.20 -8.48 11.38
C PRO A 189 16.28 -9.26 12.14
N LYS A 190 16.51 -8.90 13.41
CA LYS A 190 17.53 -9.54 14.26
C LYS A 190 17.40 -11.07 14.32
N SER A 191 16.18 -11.59 14.29
CA SER A 191 15.90 -13.03 14.27
C SER A 191 16.38 -13.70 12.98
N LEU A 192 16.18 -13.06 11.82
CA LEU A 192 16.67 -13.55 10.52
C LEU A 192 18.19 -13.44 10.42
N PHE A 193 18.77 -12.35 10.92
CA PHE A 193 20.22 -12.20 11.00
C PHE A 193 20.86 -13.27 11.88
N CYS A 194 20.29 -13.53 13.06
CA CYS A 194 20.70 -14.63 13.94
C CYS A 194 20.68 -15.98 13.20
N LEU A 195 19.60 -16.24 12.46
CA LEU A 195 19.45 -17.50 11.72
C LEU A 195 20.56 -17.65 10.67
N GLY A 196 20.83 -16.61 9.89
CA GLY A 196 21.92 -16.61 8.90
C GLY A 196 23.27 -16.91 9.53
N VAL A 197 23.64 -16.21 10.61
CA VAL A 197 24.91 -16.41 11.32
C VAL A 197 25.02 -17.83 11.88
N ARG A 198 23.95 -18.36 12.48
CA ARG A 198 23.93 -19.74 13.01
C ARG A 198 24.09 -20.78 11.90
N LEU A 199 23.39 -20.60 10.77
CA LEU A 199 23.49 -21.51 9.63
C LEU A 199 24.91 -21.54 9.05
N THR A 200 25.54 -20.37 8.91
CA THR A 200 26.96 -20.29 8.52
C THR A 200 27.84 -21.01 9.53
N GLY A 201 27.59 -20.84 10.83
CA GLY A 201 28.29 -21.58 11.89
C GLY A 201 28.13 -23.10 11.76
N GLU A 202 26.91 -23.58 11.53
CA GLU A 202 26.62 -25.01 11.33
C GLU A 202 27.30 -25.57 10.07
N TRP A 203 27.35 -24.80 8.99
CA TRP A 203 28.04 -25.21 7.76
C TRP A 203 29.52 -25.55 7.98
N PHE A 204 30.21 -24.72 8.75
CA PHE A 204 31.65 -24.91 9.02
C PHE A 204 31.91 -25.92 10.14
N ARG A 205 30.98 -26.08 11.08
CA ARG A 205 31.10 -27.05 12.17
C ARG A 205 30.77 -28.47 11.74
N ASN A 206 29.83 -28.64 10.82
CA ASN A 206 29.27 -29.94 10.48
C ASN A 206 29.86 -30.51 9.18
N ALA A 207 30.94 -31.29 9.31
CA ALA A 207 31.60 -31.95 8.19
C ALA A 207 30.68 -32.91 7.39
N TYR A 208 29.59 -33.40 8.01
CA TYR A 208 28.61 -34.22 7.29
C TYR A 208 27.86 -33.42 6.23
N LEU A 209 27.51 -32.15 6.48
CA LEU A 209 26.82 -31.30 5.49
C LEU A 209 27.70 -31.09 4.25
N GLN A 210 28.98 -30.79 4.46
CA GLN A 210 29.93 -30.59 3.37
C GLN A 210 30.14 -31.87 2.56
N ARG A 211 30.18 -33.02 3.24
CA ARG A 211 30.32 -34.33 2.59
C ARG A 211 29.07 -34.72 1.80
N LYS A 212 27.88 -34.58 2.40
CA LYS A 212 26.58 -34.82 1.76
C LYS A 212 26.43 -34.02 0.47
N LEU A 213 26.90 -32.76 0.45
CA LEU A 213 26.87 -31.93 -0.75
C LEU A 213 27.87 -32.41 -1.82
N LYS A 214 29.11 -32.76 -1.43
CA LYS A 214 30.12 -33.31 -2.36
C LYS A 214 29.73 -34.67 -2.95
N GLU A 215 29.03 -35.49 -2.17
CA GLU A 215 28.55 -36.81 -2.59
C GLU A 215 27.30 -36.74 -3.47
N ASN A 216 26.66 -35.57 -3.61
CA ASN A 216 25.43 -35.39 -4.38
C ASN A 216 25.67 -35.35 -5.89
N ARG A 217 26.22 -36.44 -6.44
CA ARG A 217 26.45 -36.64 -7.89
C ARG A 217 25.16 -36.52 -8.70
N GLN A 218 24.01 -36.82 -8.10
CA GLN A 218 22.70 -36.71 -8.75
C GLN A 218 22.37 -35.25 -9.10
N THR A 219 22.70 -34.28 -8.25
CA THR A 219 22.50 -32.87 -8.57
C THR A 219 23.36 -32.43 -9.76
N ALA A 220 24.61 -32.92 -9.85
CA ALA A 220 25.51 -32.60 -10.96
C ALA A 220 24.98 -33.15 -12.30
N LEU A 221 24.35 -34.33 -12.30
CA LEU A 221 23.73 -34.92 -13.48
C LEU A 221 22.49 -34.13 -13.94
N LYS A 222 21.66 -33.69 -13.00
CA LYS A 222 20.44 -32.91 -13.27
C LYS A 222 20.71 -31.44 -13.60
N LEU A 223 21.91 -30.92 -13.34
CA LEU A 223 22.23 -29.49 -13.45
C LEU A 223 21.97 -28.91 -14.84
N ASN A 224 22.30 -29.67 -15.89
CA ASN A 224 22.21 -29.26 -17.29
C ASN A 224 21.17 -30.09 -18.08
N ASP A 225 20.29 -30.81 -17.37
CA ASP A 225 19.33 -31.70 -18.00
C ASP A 225 18.11 -30.93 -18.53
N ASN A 226 18.12 -30.68 -19.83
CA ASN A 226 17.06 -29.97 -20.52
C ASN A 226 15.68 -30.69 -20.53
N SER A 227 15.58 -31.92 -20.02
CA SER A 227 14.29 -32.59 -19.81
C SER A 227 13.56 -32.14 -18.54
N LEU A 228 14.27 -31.50 -17.61
CA LEU A 228 13.72 -31.01 -16.34
C LEU A 228 13.19 -29.58 -16.45
N TYR A 229 12.29 -29.22 -15.54
CA TYR A 229 11.81 -27.86 -15.37
C TYR A 229 12.79 -27.07 -14.51
N HIS A 230 13.65 -26.29 -15.17
CA HIS A 230 14.59 -25.40 -14.49
C HIS A 230 13.93 -24.09 -14.11
N PHE A 231 13.96 -23.78 -12.82
CA PHE A 231 13.54 -22.50 -12.26
C PHE A 231 14.74 -21.78 -11.67
N CYS A 232 14.78 -20.46 -11.76
CA CYS A 232 15.80 -19.67 -11.06
C CYS A 232 15.21 -18.65 -10.09
N VAL A 233 15.86 -18.51 -8.93
CA VAL A 233 15.50 -17.59 -7.86
C VAL A 233 16.74 -16.81 -7.46
N PHE A 234 16.68 -15.49 -7.59
CA PHE A 234 17.73 -14.57 -7.16
C PHE A 234 17.30 -13.90 -5.85
N SER A 235 17.94 -14.22 -4.74
CA SER A 235 17.54 -13.73 -3.42
C SER A 235 18.68 -13.89 -2.42
N ASN A 236 18.81 -12.94 -1.50
CA ASN A 236 19.69 -13.03 -0.33
C ASN A 236 18.93 -13.38 0.96
N ASN A 237 17.62 -13.69 0.86
CA ASN A 237 16.79 -14.04 1.99
C ASN A 237 16.53 -15.55 2.02
N ILE A 238 17.18 -16.23 2.98
CA ILE A 238 17.15 -17.69 3.15
C ILE A 238 15.71 -18.21 3.31
N LEU A 239 14.92 -17.60 4.21
CA LEU A 239 13.55 -18.06 4.48
C LEU A 239 12.61 -17.78 3.31
N ALA A 240 12.74 -16.62 2.66
CA ALA A 240 11.89 -16.31 1.52
C ALA A 240 12.14 -17.30 0.38
N THR A 241 13.42 -17.62 0.12
CA THR A 241 13.78 -18.65 -0.84
C THR A 241 13.29 -20.03 -0.43
N SER A 242 13.33 -20.35 0.88
CA SER A 242 12.78 -21.61 1.40
C SER A 242 11.27 -21.72 1.18
N VAL A 243 10.52 -20.63 1.37
CA VAL A 243 9.07 -20.58 1.12
C VAL A 243 8.76 -20.79 -0.36
N VAL A 244 9.54 -20.19 -1.27
CA VAL A 244 9.41 -20.43 -2.72
C VAL A 244 9.62 -21.91 -3.03
N VAL A 245 10.69 -22.51 -2.54
CA VAL A 245 11.02 -23.92 -2.79
C VAL A 245 9.95 -24.85 -2.21
N ASN A 246 9.53 -24.60 -0.97
CA ASN A 246 8.55 -25.43 -0.28
C ASN A 246 7.15 -25.33 -0.92
N SER A 247 6.70 -24.12 -1.23
CA SER A 247 5.43 -23.91 -1.94
C SER A 247 5.45 -24.53 -3.34
N THR A 248 6.57 -24.41 -4.06
CA THR A 248 6.74 -25.06 -5.36
C THR A 248 6.65 -26.57 -5.24
N SER A 249 7.32 -27.18 -4.25
CA SER A 249 7.27 -28.62 -4.02
C SER A 249 5.86 -29.11 -3.73
N LEU A 250 5.16 -28.48 -2.77
CA LEU A 250 3.85 -28.92 -2.30
C LEU A 250 2.74 -28.75 -3.34
N ASN A 251 2.84 -27.74 -4.21
CA ASN A 251 1.82 -27.46 -5.22
C ASN A 251 2.10 -28.16 -6.57
N SER A 252 3.26 -28.82 -6.72
CA SER A 252 3.65 -29.48 -7.96
C SER A 252 3.16 -30.92 -8.01
N LYS A 253 2.66 -31.33 -9.19
CA LYS A 253 2.25 -32.73 -9.43
C LYS A 253 3.45 -33.68 -9.46
N ASN A 254 4.55 -33.25 -10.11
CA ASN A 254 5.78 -34.02 -10.27
C ASN A 254 6.98 -33.20 -9.73
N PRO A 255 7.18 -33.15 -8.41
CA PRO A 255 8.27 -32.35 -7.84
C PRO A 255 9.67 -32.84 -8.22
N GLU A 256 9.83 -34.12 -8.60
CA GLU A 256 11.12 -34.71 -8.98
C GLU A 256 11.66 -34.22 -10.33
N GLU A 257 10.77 -33.69 -11.18
CA GLU A 257 11.09 -33.09 -12.49
C GLU A 257 11.53 -31.61 -12.35
N ILE A 258 11.48 -31.05 -11.14
CA ILE A 258 11.76 -29.63 -10.87
C ILE A 258 13.19 -29.46 -10.38
N PHE A 259 13.90 -28.53 -11.02
CA PHE A 259 15.25 -28.12 -10.64
C PHE A 259 15.30 -26.63 -10.33
N LEU A 260 15.58 -26.26 -9.08
CA LEU A 260 15.66 -24.87 -8.62
C LEU A 260 17.12 -24.42 -8.52
N HIS A 261 17.50 -23.45 -9.34
CA HIS A 261 18.75 -22.70 -9.24
C HIS A 261 18.55 -21.50 -8.32
N LEU A 262 19.18 -21.53 -7.15
CA LEU A 262 19.18 -20.44 -6.18
C LEU A 262 20.48 -19.67 -6.32
N VAL A 263 20.38 -18.38 -6.61
CA VAL A 263 21.54 -17.50 -6.74
C VAL A 263 21.49 -16.43 -5.66
N THR A 264 22.57 -16.34 -4.89
CA THR A 264 22.70 -15.44 -3.74
C THR A 264 24.06 -14.72 -3.76
N ASP A 265 24.24 -13.76 -2.85
CA ASP A 265 25.51 -13.10 -2.55
C ASP A 265 26.44 -13.99 -1.70
N GLU A 266 27.73 -13.60 -1.65
CA GLU A 266 28.77 -14.29 -0.88
C GLU A 266 28.41 -14.41 0.60
N VAL A 267 27.79 -13.37 1.17
CA VAL A 267 27.45 -13.29 2.59
C VAL A 267 26.44 -14.37 2.99
N ASN A 268 25.42 -14.62 2.16
CA ASN A 268 24.35 -15.58 2.47
C ASN A 268 24.58 -16.97 1.85
N TYR A 269 25.60 -17.12 1.00
CA TYR A 269 25.87 -18.36 0.27
C TYR A 269 26.04 -19.60 1.15
N GLU A 270 26.89 -19.52 2.17
CA GLU A 270 27.16 -20.66 3.05
C GLU A 270 25.95 -21.00 3.93
N ALA A 271 25.23 -19.97 4.40
CA ALA A 271 24.01 -20.14 5.16
C ALA A 271 22.89 -20.80 4.33
N MET A 272 22.71 -20.39 3.06
CA MET A 272 21.77 -21.03 2.14
C MET A 272 22.17 -22.48 1.86
N LYS A 273 23.45 -22.76 1.59
CA LYS A 273 23.90 -24.15 1.39
C LYS A 273 23.61 -25.03 2.60
N ALA A 274 23.86 -24.54 3.82
CA ALA A 274 23.49 -25.26 5.03
C ALA A 274 21.99 -25.54 5.09
N TRP A 275 21.16 -24.49 4.93
CA TRP A 275 19.71 -24.60 5.01
C TRP A 275 19.14 -25.64 4.03
N PHE A 276 19.51 -25.55 2.75
CA PHE A 276 19.00 -26.43 1.71
C PHE A 276 19.62 -27.84 1.72
N THR A 277 20.72 -28.05 2.47
CA THR A 277 21.30 -29.39 2.69
C THR A 277 20.70 -30.09 3.92
N MET A 278 20.36 -29.32 4.94
CA MET A 278 19.76 -29.80 6.20
C MET A 278 18.28 -30.15 6.02
N ASN A 279 17.56 -29.40 5.20
CA ASN A 279 16.13 -29.57 4.97
C ASN A 279 15.86 -30.40 3.71
N THR A 280 14.65 -30.96 3.64
CA THR A 280 14.16 -31.74 2.48
C THR A 280 12.90 -31.10 1.91
N PHE A 281 12.80 -31.02 0.58
CA PHE A 281 11.73 -30.30 -0.12
C PHE A 281 10.96 -31.20 -1.08
N GLY A 282 10.41 -32.29 -0.55
CA GLY A 282 9.42 -33.14 -1.25
C GLY A 282 9.83 -33.58 -2.66
N GLY A 283 11.09 -33.92 -2.90
CA GLY A 283 11.60 -34.42 -4.18
C GLY A 283 12.19 -33.36 -5.14
N VAL A 284 12.02 -32.06 -4.85
CA VAL A 284 12.59 -30.98 -5.67
C VAL A 284 14.12 -30.95 -5.52
N THR A 285 14.83 -30.83 -6.65
CA THR A 285 16.29 -30.70 -6.63
C THR A 285 16.67 -29.23 -6.56
N VAL A 286 17.55 -28.87 -5.62
CA VAL A 286 17.97 -27.49 -5.37
C VAL A 286 19.48 -27.37 -5.55
N ASN A 287 19.92 -26.34 -6.28
CA ASN A 287 21.33 -25.99 -6.41
C ASN A 287 21.54 -24.53 -5.98
N VAL A 288 22.52 -24.28 -5.11
CA VAL A 288 22.85 -22.94 -4.62
C VAL A 288 24.14 -22.48 -5.28
N GLN A 289 24.11 -21.31 -5.92
CA GLN A 289 25.23 -20.65 -6.58
C GLN A 289 25.46 -19.28 -5.95
N LYS A 290 26.71 -18.82 -5.97
CA LYS A 290 27.07 -17.46 -5.56
C LYS A 290 27.37 -16.59 -6.77
N ILE A 291 26.90 -15.35 -6.72
CA ILE A 291 27.04 -14.38 -7.82
C ILE A 291 28.51 -14.04 -8.10
N GLU A 292 29.37 -14.09 -7.09
CA GLU A 292 30.78 -13.74 -7.18
C GLU A 292 31.60 -14.78 -7.98
N ASP A 293 31.07 -15.98 -8.20
CA ASP A 293 31.70 -16.99 -9.08
C ASP A 293 31.49 -16.69 -10.58
N PHE A 294 30.60 -15.75 -10.92
CA PHE A 294 30.33 -15.40 -12.31
C PHE A 294 31.44 -14.49 -12.85
N SER A 295 32.46 -15.09 -13.45
CA SER A 295 33.61 -14.38 -14.02
C SER A 295 33.26 -13.34 -15.09
N TRP A 296 32.14 -13.52 -15.80
CA TRP A 296 31.63 -12.58 -16.79
C TRP A 296 30.98 -11.32 -16.16
N LEU A 297 30.63 -11.38 -14.87
CA LEU A 297 29.94 -10.32 -14.14
C LEU A 297 30.91 -9.21 -13.71
N ASN A 298 31.34 -8.38 -14.65
CA ASN A 298 32.28 -7.28 -14.41
C ASN A 298 31.75 -5.93 -14.92
N ALA A 299 32.39 -4.84 -14.50
CA ALA A 299 32.00 -3.47 -14.86
C ALA A 299 32.15 -3.16 -16.35
N SER A 300 32.98 -3.92 -17.07
CA SER A 300 33.13 -3.76 -18.53
C SER A 300 31.92 -4.28 -19.29
N TYR A 301 31.25 -5.31 -18.76
CA TYR A 301 30.09 -5.94 -19.40
C TYR A 301 28.75 -5.36 -18.87
N ILE A 302 28.69 -4.96 -17.60
CA ILE A 302 27.45 -4.53 -16.95
C ILE A 302 27.46 -3.02 -16.70
N PRO A 303 26.62 -2.23 -17.41
CA PRO A 303 26.56 -0.77 -17.28
C PRO A 303 26.30 -0.27 -15.86
N VAL A 304 25.61 -1.08 -15.07
CA VAL A 304 25.22 -0.79 -13.69
C VAL A 304 26.40 -0.82 -12.75
N LEU A 305 27.26 -1.84 -12.89
CA LEU A 305 28.48 -1.94 -12.11
C LEU A 305 29.42 -0.79 -12.45
N LYS A 306 29.45 -0.37 -13.72
CA LYS A 306 30.16 0.83 -14.14
C LYS A 306 29.59 2.11 -13.50
N GLN A 307 28.27 2.22 -13.42
CA GLN A 307 27.61 3.35 -12.75
C GLN A 307 27.91 3.36 -11.25
N LEU A 308 27.99 2.19 -10.61
CA LEU A 308 28.35 2.04 -9.19
C LEU A 308 29.80 2.42 -8.88
N GLN A 309 30.70 2.41 -9.86
CA GLN A 309 32.08 2.87 -9.69
C GLN A 309 32.19 4.40 -9.73
N ASP A 310 31.17 5.09 -10.23
CA ASP A 310 31.15 6.54 -10.29
C ASP A 310 30.86 7.16 -8.91
N SER A 311 31.76 8.05 -8.49
CA SER A 311 31.70 8.69 -7.16
C SER A 311 30.48 9.61 -6.98
N GLU A 312 29.97 10.20 -8.08
CA GLU A 312 28.78 11.05 -8.04
C GLU A 312 27.52 10.18 -7.84
N THR A 313 27.43 9.06 -8.55
CA THR A 313 26.38 8.05 -8.37
C THR A 313 26.42 7.47 -6.95
N GLN A 314 27.59 7.11 -6.43
CA GLN A 314 27.72 6.62 -5.06
C GLN A 314 27.24 7.66 -4.04
N ARG A 315 27.59 8.93 -4.21
CA ARG A 315 27.06 10.01 -3.37
C ARG A 315 25.54 10.12 -3.51
N TYR A 316 24.98 10.03 -4.70
CA TYR A 316 23.53 10.13 -4.90
C TYR A 316 22.75 9.04 -4.13
N TYR A 317 23.23 7.80 -4.13
CA TYR A 317 22.54 6.67 -3.48
C TYR A 317 22.92 6.46 -2.00
N PHE A 318 24.16 6.77 -1.61
CA PHE A 318 24.70 6.43 -0.28
C PHE A 318 25.06 7.64 0.59
N SER A 319 24.91 8.88 0.12
CA SER A 319 25.12 10.05 0.98
C SER A 319 23.95 10.24 1.96
N ASP A 320 24.29 10.58 3.20
CA ASP A 320 23.31 11.07 4.16
C ASP A 320 22.74 12.39 3.64
N SER A 321 21.44 12.56 3.84
CA SER A 321 20.59 13.63 3.29
C SER A 321 20.89 15.01 3.90
N GLY A 322 22.15 15.42 3.91
CA GLY A 322 22.62 16.67 4.53
C GLY A 322 22.41 17.93 3.68
N GLY A 323 21.91 17.84 2.45
CA GLY A 323 21.86 19.05 1.60
C GLY A 323 20.97 19.09 0.36
N ASP A 324 20.30 18.02 -0.08
CA ASP A 324 19.49 18.11 -1.30
C ASP A 324 18.10 17.49 -1.16
N ASN A 325 17.14 18.35 -0.81
CA ASN A 325 15.71 18.07 -0.67
C ASN A 325 14.98 17.90 -2.02
N ARG A 326 15.69 17.93 -3.17
CA ARG A 326 15.05 17.98 -4.49
C ARG A 326 14.63 16.61 -5.04
N THR A 327 15.20 15.51 -4.57
CA THR A 327 14.89 14.17 -5.08
C THR A 327 14.11 13.34 -4.06
N PRO A 328 12.90 12.83 -4.41
CA PRO A 328 12.13 11.99 -3.52
C PRO A 328 12.95 10.77 -3.05
N ILE A 329 13.04 10.58 -1.73
CA ILE A 329 13.84 9.55 -1.05
C ILE A 329 13.60 8.13 -1.62
N LYS A 330 12.38 7.85 -2.10
CA LYS A 330 12.01 6.59 -2.78
C LYS A 330 12.92 6.21 -3.97
N PHE A 331 13.59 7.17 -4.60
CA PHE A 331 14.49 6.95 -5.74
C PHE A 331 15.96 6.77 -5.34
N ARG A 332 16.32 6.91 -4.05
CA ARG A 332 17.67 6.66 -3.53
C ARG A 332 17.83 5.25 -2.94
N ASN A 333 16.95 4.32 -3.28
CA ASN A 333 16.98 2.97 -2.71
C ASN A 333 18.16 2.14 -3.28
N PRO A 334 19.12 1.68 -2.46
CA PRO A 334 20.25 0.89 -2.93
C PRO A 334 19.86 -0.51 -3.44
N LYS A 335 18.64 -1.02 -3.17
CA LYS A 335 18.11 -2.23 -3.81
C LYS A 335 18.01 -2.10 -5.33
N TYR A 336 17.88 -0.89 -5.88
CA TYR A 336 17.96 -0.68 -7.33
C TYR A 336 19.36 -0.98 -7.87
N LEU A 337 20.39 -0.92 -7.02
CA LEU A 337 21.77 -1.23 -7.34
C LEU A 337 22.13 -2.69 -7.01
N SER A 338 21.25 -3.42 -6.33
CA SER A 338 21.47 -4.84 -6.03
C SER A 338 21.60 -5.65 -7.32
N MET A 339 22.76 -6.29 -7.47
CA MET A 339 23.07 -7.10 -8.64
C MET A 339 22.17 -8.33 -8.77
N LEU A 340 21.71 -8.91 -7.66
CA LEU A 340 20.76 -10.03 -7.66
C LEU A 340 19.46 -9.70 -8.39
N ASN A 341 18.97 -8.46 -8.25
CA ASN A 341 17.76 -8.02 -8.95
C ASN A 341 17.98 -7.85 -10.47
N ARG A 342 19.22 -7.56 -10.89
CA ARG A 342 19.57 -7.28 -12.29
C ARG A 342 20.06 -8.52 -13.04
N LEU A 343 20.47 -9.59 -12.34
CA LEU A 343 20.82 -10.88 -12.94
C LEU A 343 19.70 -11.48 -13.79
N ARG A 344 18.43 -11.11 -13.53
CA ARG A 344 17.29 -11.52 -14.35
C ARG A 344 17.41 -11.13 -15.82
N PHE A 345 18.14 -10.07 -16.14
CA PHE A 345 18.39 -9.66 -17.53
C PHE A 345 19.48 -10.49 -18.22
N TYR A 346 20.27 -11.24 -17.44
CA TYR A 346 21.44 -11.98 -17.90
C TYR A 346 21.26 -13.50 -17.69
N ILE A 347 20.02 -13.99 -17.63
CA ILE A 347 19.73 -15.42 -17.46
C ILE A 347 20.44 -16.29 -18.52
N PRO A 348 20.48 -15.90 -19.81
CA PRO A 348 21.23 -16.65 -20.82
C PRO A 348 22.72 -16.77 -20.49
N GLU A 349 23.33 -15.74 -19.91
CA GLU A 349 24.73 -15.72 -19.50
C GLU A 349 24.95 -16.50 -18.19
N VAL A 350 23.97 -16.52 -17.28
CA VAL A 350 24.01 -17.33 -16.05
C VAL A 350 23.89 -18.82 -16.39
N PHE A 351 23.01 -19.20 -17.32
CA PHE A 351 22.72 -20.60 -17.67
C PHE A 351 22.84 -20.88 -19.19
N PRO A 352 24.03 -20.75 -19.79
CA PRO A 352 24.20 -20.86 -21.24
C PRO A 352 23.93 -22.26 -21.79
N SER A 353 24.03 -23.30 -20.96
CA SER A 353 23.80 -24.70 -21.35
C SER A 353 22.33 -25.13 -21.34
N LEU A 354 21.43 -24.30 -20.79
CA LEU A 354 20.01 -24.60 -20.68
C LEU A 354 19.23 -23.96 -21.82
N LYS A 355 18.32 -24.73 -22.42
CA LYS A 355 17.44 -24.26 -23.51
C LYS A 355 16.30 -23.39 -23.00
N LYS A 356 15.83 -23.64 -21.78
CA LYS A 356 14.72 -22.92 -21.14
C LYS A 356 14.94 -22.85 -19.64
N VAL A 357 14.70 -21.67 -19.06
CA VAL A 357 14.66 -21.44 -17.61
C VAL A 357 13.44 -20.58 -17.30
N GLU A 358 12.65 -20.99 -16.31
CA GLU A 358 11.51 -20.24 -15.82
C GLU A 358 11.92 -19.38 -14.62
N THR A 359 11.39 -18.16 -14.55
CA THR A 359 11.71 -17.24 -13.44
C THR A 359 10.46 -16.92 -12.65
N CYS A 360 10.60 -16.89 -11.32
CA CYS A 360 9.59 -16.32 -10.46
C CYS A 360 9.64 -14.80 -10.65
N MET A 361 8.75 -14.26 -11.50
CA MET A 361 8.76 -12.84 -11.83
C MET A 361 8.33 -11.99 -10.64
N GLU A 362 9.10 -10.94 -10.39
CA GLU A 362 8.53 -9.67 -9.93
C GLU A 362 8.76 -8.58 -10.95
N THR A 363 7.69 -7.81 -11.12
CA THR A 363 7.44 -6.73 -12.06
C THR A 363 8.54 -5.67 -12.11
N PHE A 364 9.14 -5.50 -13.28
CA PHE A 364 9.75 -4.23 -13.68
C PHE A 364 8.72 -3.39 -14.42
N HIS A 365 8.55 -2.15 -13.96
CA HIS A 365 7.82 -1.10 -14.66
C HIS A 365 8.53 -0.73 -15.97
N ARG A 366 8.26 -1.44 -17.07
CA ARG A 366 8.13 -0.94 -18.45
C ARG A 366 7.99 -2.13 -19.39
N TYR A 367 7.13 -1.96 -20.39
CA TYR A 367 6.84 -2.85 -21.54
C TYR A 367 5.71 -3.86 -21.36
N GLN A 368 4.51 -3.33 -21.56
CA GLN A 368 3.23 -4.00 -21.77
C GLN A 368 3.15 -4.77 -23.10
N LYS A 369 4.27 -5.18 -23.71
CA LYS A 369 4.28 -5.70 -25.09
C LYS A 369 4.77 -7.14 -25.29
N TYR A 370 5.33 -7.82 -24.29
CA TYR A 370 5.93 -9.14 -24.53
C TYR A 370 5.78 -10.21 -23.44
N LEU A 371 4.86 -10.06 -22.47
CA LEU A 371 4.63 -11.12 -21.48
C LEU A 371 3.13 -11.40 -21.32
N ASN A 372 2.74 -12.61 -21.71
CA ASN A 372 1.43 -13.16 -21.45
C ASN A 372 1.46 -13.70 -20.01
N TYR A 373 0.85 -12.98 -19.06
CA TYR A 373 0.72 -13.48 -17.69
C TYR A 373 0.05 -14.86 -17.70
N SER A 374 0.60 -15.81 -16.94
CA SER A 374 0.10 -17.18 -16.86
C SER A 374 -1.34 -17.31 -16.31
N HIS A 375 -1.99 -16.22 -15.89
CA HIS A 375 -3.39 -16.21 -15.46
C HIS A 375 -4.17 -14.92 -15.86
N PRO A 376 -5.29 -15.01 -16.61
CA PRO A 376 -6.04 -13.86 -17.15
C PRO A 376 -6.60 -12.88 -16.11
N LEU A 377 -7.01 -13.36 -14.92
CA LEU A 377 -7.65 -12.53 -13.90
C LEU A 377 -6.68 -11.60 -13.15
N ILE A 378 -5.40 -11.98 -13.06
CA ILE A 378 -4.35 -11.16 -12.43
C ILE A 378 -4.02 -9.95 -13.30
N ARG A 379 -4.05 -10.15 -14.62
CA ARG A 379 -3.83 -9.10 -15.63
C ARG A 379 -4.84 -7.96 -15.52
N GLU A 380 -6.08 -8.24 -15.11
CA GLU A 380 -7.17 -7.25 -15.10
C GLU A 380 -7.25 -6.42 -13.82
N HIS A 381 -6.60 -6.83 -12.73
CA HIS A 381 -6.78 -6.23 -11.39
C HIS A 381 -5.49 -5.69 -10.76
N PHE A 382 -4.38 -5.67 -11.52
CA PHE A 382 -3.09 -5.20 -11.03
C PHE A 382 -2.77 -3.80 -11.56
N ASP A 383 -2.87 -2.79 -10.69
CA ASP A 383 -2.33 -1.43 -10.92
C ASP A 383 -1.15 -1.23 -9.97
N PRO A 384 0.08 -1.04 -10.48
CA PRO A 384 1.25 -0.92 -9.62
C PRO A 384 1.39 0.46 -8.95
N ALA A 385 0.47 1.41 -9.17
CA ALA A 385 0.40 2.68 -8.45
C ALA A 385 -0.40 2.62 -7.14
N PHE A 386 -1.18 1.56 -6.91
CA PHE A 386 -1.97 1.33 -5.71
C PHE A 386 -1.73 -0.10 -5.20
N GLU A 387 -1.55 -0.30 -3.89
CA GLU A 387 -1.63 -1.65 -3.33
C GLU A 387 -2.98 -2.26 -3.73
N PRO A 388 -3.02 -3.29 -4.61
CA PRO A 388 -4.30 -3.84 -4.96
C PRO A 388 -4.77 -4.61 -3.73
N PHE A 389 -6.03 -4.40 -3.36
CA PHE A 389 -6.76 -5.35 -2.54
C PHE A 389 -6.93 -6.63 -3.36
N ILE A 390 -5.85 -7.40 -3.51
CA ILE A 390 -5.88 -8.71 -4.14
C ILE A 390 -6.63 -9.62 -3.17
N ASP A 391 -7.74 -10.21 -3.64
CA ASP A 391 -8.50 -11.19 -2.89
C ASP A 391 -7.58 -12.36 -2.47
N PRO A 392 -7.46 -12.69 -1.18
CA PRO A 392 -6.72 -13.85 -0.71
C PRO A 392 -7.07 -15.15 -1.44
N HIS A 393 -8.32 -15.34 -1.88
CA HIS A 393 -8.74 -16.54 -2.62
C HIS A 393 -8.11 -16.65 -4.01
N LEU A 394 -7.71 -15.53 -4.62
CA LEU A 394 -6.95 -15.53 -5.87
C LEU A 394 -5.48 -15.89 -5.63
N ILE A 395 -4.93 -15.51 -4.47
CA ILE A 395 -3.54 -15.83 -4.08
C ILE A 395 -3.42 -17.31 -3.72
N GLU A 396 -4.44 -17.90 -3.09
CA GLU A 396 -4.48 -19.34 -2.79
C GLU A 396 -4.46 -20.23 -4.03
N LYS A 397 -4.88 -19.70 -5.20
CA LYS A 397 -4.76 -20.40 -6.48
C LYS A 397 -3.37 -20.28 -7.12
N GLY A 398 -2.48 -19.47 -6.55
CA GLY A 398 -1.10 -19.32 -7.01
C GLY A 398 -0.29 -20.58 -6.73
N ALA A 399 0.44 -21.08 -7.73
CA ALA A 399 1.29 -22.27 -7.60
C ALA A 399 2.56 -22.01 -6.76
N VAL A 400 3.08 -20.78 -6.79
CA VAL A 400 4.33 -20.39 -6.12
C VAL A 400 4.13 -19.08 -5.38
N LEU A 401 4.61 -19.01 -4.13
CA LEU A 401 4.55 -17.81 -3.30
C LEU A 401 5.95 -17.17 -3.21
N HIS A 402 6.08 -15.95 -3.70
CA HIS A 402 7.31 -15.16 -3.63
C HIS A 402 6.99 -13.77 -3.07
N PHE A 403 7.80 -13.33 -2.11
CA PHE A 403 7.71 -12.00 -1.52
C PHE A 403 9.01 -11.24 -1.82
N ASN A 404 8.92 -10.18 -2.61
CA ASN A 404 9.98 -9.20 -2.76
C ASN A 404 9.37 -7.78 -2.79
N GLY A 405 10.19 -6.81 -2.37
CA GLY A 405 9.78 -5.42 -2.13
C GLY A 405 9.84 -4.98 -0.67
N ASN A 406 9.21 -3.83 -0.40
CA ASN A 406 9.29 -3.13 0.89
C ASN A 406 8.17 -3.50 1.88
N SER A 407 7.32 -4.43 1.49
CA SER A 407 6.11 -4.80 2.22
C SER A 407 6.14 -6.26 2.68
N ASN A 408 7.33 -6.81 2.96
CA ASN A 408 7.46 -8.23 3.30
C ASN A 408 6.57 -8.64 4.50
N PRO A 409 5.97 -9.83 4.49
CA PRO A 409 4.96 -10.25 5.46
C PRO A 409 5.49 -10.40 6.89
N TRP A 410 6.80 -10.55 7.06
CA TRP A 410 7.46 -10.56 8.38
C TRP A 410 7.72 -9.15 8.94
N LEU A 411 7.44 -8.10 8.18
CA LEU A 411 7.52 -6.71 8.65
C LEU A 411 6.14 -6.27 9.14
N LYS A 412 6.06 -5.76 10.38
CA LYS A 412 4.81 -5.26 11.00
C LYS A 412 4.12 -4.12 10.26
N ILE A 413 4.77 -3.54 9.23
CA ILE A 413 4.41 -2.22 8.71
C ILE A 413 3.42 -2.29 7.53
N ARG A 414 3.25 -3.40 6.79
CA ARG A 414 2.41 -3.38 5.56
C ARG A 414 1.62 -4.62 5.16
N MET A 415 2.03 -5.86 5.45
CA MET A 415 1.34 -7.07 4.91
C MET A 415 1.01 -8.14 5.95
N GLU A 416 0.58 -7.75 7.15
CA GLU A 416 0.13 -8.70 8.18
C GLU A 416 -1.02 -9.60 7.67
N LYS A 417 -1.90 -9.07 6.80
CA LYS A 417 -3.00 -9.83 6.18
C LYS A 417 -2.57 -11.06 5.38
N TYR A 418 -1.35 -11.08 4.83
CA TYR A 418 -0.84 -12.21 4.04
C TYR A 418 0.15 -13.06 4.84
N LYS A 419 0.37 -12.76 6.12
CA LYS A 419 1.25 -13.53 7.00
C LYS A 419 0.82 -15.00 7.07
N LEU A 420 -0.49 -15.28 7.08
CA LEU A 420 -1.02 -16.65 7.08
C LEU A 420 -0.55 -17.51 5.89
N LEU A 421 -0.34 -16.90 4.71
CA LEU A 421 0.15 -17.60 3.53
C LEU A 421 1.64 -17.94 3.67
N TRP A 422 2.41 -17.03 4.27
CA TRP A 422 3.81 -17.26 4.62
C TRP A 422 3.95 -18.36 5.67
N ASP A 423 3.15 -18.29 6.74
CA ASP A 423 3.19 -19.24 7.86
C ASP A 423 2.87 -20.68 7.43
N ARG A 424 2.13 -20.88 6.33
CA ARG A 424 1.83 -22.21 5.76
C ARG A 424 3.08 -22.95 5.28
N TYR A 425 4.12 -22.22 4.84
CA TYR A 425 5.29 -22.80 4.18
C TYR A 425 6.58 -22.66 5.00
N VAL A 426 6.53 -22.02 6.17
CA VAL A 426 7.66 -21.88 7.09
C VAL A 426 7.52 -22.86 8.24
N ASP A 427 8.50 -23.75 8.40
CA ASP A 427 8.52 -24.71 9.50
C ASP A 427 9.09 -24.12 10.79
N TYR A 428 8.31 -23.32 11.51
CA TYR A 428 8.72 -22.69 12.77
C TYR A 428 9.18 -23.67 13.87
N SER A 429 8.98 -24.99 13.70
CA SER A 429 9.48 -26.00 14.63
C SER A 429 10.98 -26.28 14.49
N HIS A 430 11.61 -25.80 13.40
CA HIS A 430 13.03 -26.02 13.14
C HIS A 430 13.91 -25.49 14.31
N PRO A 431 14.84 -26.29 14.87
CA PRO A 431 15.59 -25.93 16.08
C PRO A 431 16.35 -24.59 15.97
N LEU A 432 16.97 -24.32 14.82
CA LEU A 432 17.68 -23.06 14.58
C LEU A 432 16.74 -21.84 14.51
N MET A 433 15.49 -22.02 14.07
CA MET A 433 14.50 -20.94 14.03
C MET A 433 13.98 -20.62 15.43
N LEU A 434 13.74 -21.64 16.25
CA LEU A 434 13.38 -21.48 17.67
C LEU A 434 14.49 -20.76 18.45
N GLN A 435 15.75 -21.17 18.28
CA GLN A 435 16.91 -20.53 18.94
C GLN A 435 17.09 -19.06 18.57
N CYS A 436 16.65 -18.65 17.39
CA CYS A 436 16.72 -17.27 16.91
C CYS A 436 15.41 -16.49 17.08
N ASN A 437 14.41 -17.06 17.77
CA ASN A 437 13.10 -16.44 17.98
C ASN A 437 12.43 -15.95 16.68
N VAL A 438 12.52 -16.75 15.60
CA VAL A 438 11.77 -16.51 14.36
C VAL A 438 10.30 -16.91 14.62
N ARG A 439 9.36 -15.99 14.42
CA ARG A 439 7.91 -16.15 14.73
C ARG A 439 7.02 -15.39 13.75
#